data_AF-A0A372J279-F1
#
_entry.id   AF-A0A372J279-F1
#
_cell.length_a   1.000
_cell.length_b   1.000
_cell.length_c   1.000
_cell.angle_alpha   90.00
_cell.angle_beta   90.00
_cell.angle_gamma   90.00
#
_symmetry.space_group_name_H-M   'P 1'
#
loop_
_entity.id
_entity.type
_entity.pdbx_description
1 polymer ?
#
loop_
_entity_poly.entity_id
_entity_poly.type
_entity_poly.pdbx_seq_one_letter_code
_entity_poly.pdbx_strand_id
1 'polypeptide(L)'
;MRVRNHAPASGRIGPLSGTAGRRRHGGRPVFTRTSGGRHRARRPGAVGRRGGPLVRWSADAGPGDTGRDARGDMAGRAARHLTRRRPARGPAVVVVHLLDLADPGWDLDAAAAVLTAAERERAERGVPAVRRRRLLVRAGLRRVLGGVLGVPPAAVPLRGDRGRPLVDGADLGLSCSAGGDLALVAVAAGARIGVDVQPHRDAEAAAAPAEGWLAPAEQARIAELPAASRLPAVTRCWVQKEAVLKARGTGIRRPPADVVTPVADSGRVGPEWVTALPVPAGSLAALAADVPVPAPGVVLLPPGGPR
;
A
#
# COMPACT_ATOMS: atom_id res chain seq x y z
N MET A 1 -37.88 15.85 59.43
CA MET A 1 -37.06 16.99 59.91
C MET A 1 -36.81 17.93 58.71
N ARG A 2 -37.81 18.73 58.32
CA ARG A 2 -37.86 20.22 58.34
C ARG A 2 -36.59 20.95 57.83
N VAL A 3 -36.59 21.44 56.58
CA VAL A 3 -36.85 22.81 56.02
C VAL A 3 -35.68 23.82 56.14
N ARG A 4 -35.32 24.44 54.99
CA ARG A 4 -35.12 25.90 54.66
C ARG A 4 -33.87 26.13 53.77
N ASN A 5 -34.00 26.42 52.47
CA ASN A 5 -34.14 27.74 51.81
C ASN A 5 -33.05 28.76 52.16
N HIS A 6 -32.32 29.29 51.15
CA HIS A 6 -32.21 30.73 50.82
C HIS A 6 -31.42 30.96 49.51
N ALA A 7 -32.10 31.54 48.51
CA ALA A 7 -31.62 32.57 47.58
C ALA A 7 -32.53 33.83 47.84
N PRO A 8 -32.37 35.05 47.27
CA PRO A 8 -31.60 35.52 46.10
C PRO A 8 -30.79 36.84 46.41
N ALA A 9 -30.12 37.56 45.50
CA ALA A 9 -30.64 38.58 44.56
C ALA A 9 -29.44 39.42 44.03
N SER A 10 -29.16 39.48 42.72
CA SER A 10 -29.48 40.57 41.76
C SER A 10 -28.67 41.88 41.86
N GLY A 11 -28.05 42.26 40.72
CA GLY A 11 -27.56 43.61 40.43
C GLY A 11 -27.20 43.78 38.96
N ARG A 12 -28.14 44.26 38.14
CA ARG A 12 -27.91 44.84 36.79
C ARG A 12 -27.51 46.32 36.96
N ILE A 13 -26.79 46.88 35.98
CA ILE A 13 -27.06 48.15 35.25
C ILE A 13 -25.83 48.53 34.40
N GLY A 14 -25.98 48.45 33.07
CA GLY A 14 -25.96 49.61 32.15
C GLY A 14 -24.64 50.25 31.67
N PRO A 15 -24.66 50.88 30.46
CA PRO A 15 -23.51 51.09 29.57
C PRO A 15 -23.10 52.57 29.45
N LEU A 16 -22.13 52.93 28.58
CA LEU A 16 -21.93 54.22 27.85
C LEU A 16 -20.58 54.09 27.08
N SER A 17 -20.50 54.01 25.74
CA SER A 17 -20.70 55.02 24.68
C SER A 17 -19.70 56.20 24.66
N GLY A 18 -19.03 56.38 23.51
CA GLY A 18 -18.34 57.61 23.07
C GLY A 18 -17.16 57.33 22.14
N THR A 19 -17.31 57.24 20.80
CA THR A 19 -17.20 58.33 19.78
C THR A 19 -15.87 59.11 19.85
N ALA A 20 -15.17 59.54 18.80
CA ALA A 20 -15.20 59.43 17.34
C ALA A 20 -13.98 60.26 16.84
N GLY A 21 -13.49 60.05 15.61
CA GLY A 21 -12.61 61.03 14.93
C GLY A 21 -11.52 60.41 14.05
N ARG A 22 -11.84 60.07 12.79
CA ARG A 22 -11.56 60.84 11.56
C ARG A 22 -10.12 60.73 11.02
N ARG A 23 -10.00 60.10 9.82
CA ARG A 23 -9.52 60.65 8.51
C ARG A 23 -7.99 60.82 8.43
N ARG A 24 -7.26 60.59 7.33
CA ARG A 24 -7.49 60.40 5.88
C ARG A 24 -6.13 59.96 5.27
N HIS A 25 -6.17 59.60 3.97
CA HIS A 25 -5.05 59.36 3.03
C HIS A 25 -4.42 57.96 3.10
N GLY A 26 -4.30 57.18 2.02
CA GLY A 26 -4.32 57.49 0.59
C GLY A 26 -3.07 56.87 -0.02
N GLY A 27 -3.21 55.88 -0.91
CA GLY A 27 -2.06 55.32 -1.62
C GLY A 27 -2.27 53.90 -2.14
N ARG A 28 -2.78 53.78 -3.36
CA ARG A 28 -2.59 52.60 -4.22
C ARG A 28 -1.19 52.70 -4.84
N PRO A 29 -0.56 51.57 -5.18
CA PRO A 29 0.20 51.48 -6.44
C PRO A 29 -0.47 50.40 -7.30
N VAL A 30 -1.20 50.74 -8.36
CA VAL A 30 -0.73 51.09 -9.71
C VAL A 30 0.30 50.09 -10.24
N PHE A 31 -0.23 49.19 -11.08
CA PHE A 31 0.50 48.43 -12.08
C PHE A 31 1.26 49.37 -13.01
N THR A 32 2.57 49.16 -13.16
CA THR A 32 3.33 49.66 -14.31
C THR A 32 3.63 48.50 -15.24
N ARG A 33 3.00 48.55 -16.41
CA ARG A 33 3.26 47.72 -17.57
C ARG A 33 4.34 48.44 -18.39
N THR A 34 5.52 47.84 -18.53
CA THR A 34 6.50 48.24 -19.55
C THR A 34 6.68 47.10 -20.55
N SER A 35 6.52 47.49 -21.80
CA SER A 35 6.59 46.71 -23.02
C SER A 35 8.03 46.51 -23.51
N GLY A 36 8.25 45.38 -24.17
CA GLY A 36 9.02 45.37 -25.42
C GLY A 36 10.50 44.98 -25.32
N GLY A 37 10.78 43.69 -25.49
CA GLY A 37 12.11 43.19 -25.80
C GLY A 37 12.01 41.84 -26.51
N ARG A 38 12.02 41.86 -27.85
CA ARG A 38 12.04 40.67 -28.70
C ARG A 38 13.44 40.04 -28.62
N HIS A 39 13.53 38.80 -28.15
CA HIS A 39 14.68 37.94 -28.45
C HIS A 39 14.20 36.60 -29.04
N ARG A 40 14.65 36.37 -30.28
CA ARG A 40 14.45 35.14 -31.04
C ARG A 40 15.19 33.97 -30.37
N ALA A 41 14.45 32.87 -30.25
CA ALA A 41 14.81 31.47 -30.39
C ALA A 41 16.28 31.04 -30.16
N ARG A 42 16.48 30.25 -29.11
CA ARG A 42 17.41 29.10 -29.13
C ARG A 42 16.71 27.87 -28.56
N ARG A 43 16.60 26.84 -29.39
CA ARG A 43 16.13 25.49 -29.03
C ARG A 43 17.12 24.83 -28.06
N PRO A 44 16.68 24.22 -26.95
CA PRO A 44 17.45 23.17 -26.29
C PRO A 44 17.09 21.82 -26.90
N GLY A 45 18.13 21.05 -27.22
CA GLY A 45 18.07 19.80 -27.96
C GLY A 45 17.31 18.68 -27.27
N ALA A 46 16.90 17.74 -28.11
CA ALA A 46 16.30 16.47 -27.74
C ALA A 46 17.20 15.72 -26.75
N VAL A 47 16.70 15.51 -25.54
CA VAL A 47 17.28 14.56 -24.59
C VAL A 47 16.73 13.18 -24.94
N GLY A 48 17.64 12.31 -25.38
CA GLY A 48 17.37 10.95 -25.80
C GLY A 48 16.60 10.17 -24.74
N ARG A 49 15.51 9.54 -25.18
CA ARG A 49 14.78 8.50 -24.45
C ARG A 49 15.75 7.34 -24.18
N ARG A 50 16.19 7.19 -22.93
CA ARG A 50 16.75 5.93 -22.46
C ARG A 50 15.58 5.05 -22.00
N GLY A 51 15.30 4.00 -22.79
CA GLY A 51 14.36 2.96 -22.39
C GLY A 51 14.83 2.31 -21.09
N GLY A 52 13.94 2.25 -20.10
CA GLY A 52 14.14 1.40 -18.93
C GLY A 52 14.15 -0.08 -19.34
N PRO A 53 14.74 -0.97 -18.52
CA PRO A 53 14.92 -2.36 -18.89
C PRO A 53 13.56 -3.06 -19.00
N LEU A 54 13.17 -3.39 -20.24
CA LEU A 54 12.12 -4.37 -20.50
C LEU A 54 12.68 -5.74 -20.10
N VAL A 55 12.26 -6.24 -18.93
CA VAL A 55 12.53 -7.63 -18.55
C VAL A 55 11.66 -8.51 -19.44
N ARG A 56 12.30 -9.20 -20.39
CA ARG A 56 11.65 -10.13 -21.31
C ARG A 56 11.39 -11.44 -20.57
N TRP A 57 10.12 -11.80 -20.40
CA TRP A 57 9.70 -13.07 -19.83
C TRP A 57 9.75 -14.15 -20.93
N SER A 58 10.66 -15.12 -20.83
CA SER A 58 10.63 -16.31 -21.70
C SER A 58 9.70 -17.35 -21.10
N ALA A 59 8.66 -17.70 -21.84
CA ALA A 59 7.78 -18.82 -21.56
C ALA A 59 8.27 -20.01 -22.40
N ASP A 60 9.07 -20.90 -21.81
CA ASP A 60 9.39 -22.20 -22.40
C ASP A 60 9.07 -23.31 -21.40
N ALA A 61 7.98 -24.02 -21.65
CA ALA A 61 7.77 -25.40 -21.22
C ALA A 61 6.84 -26.06 -22.24
N GLY A 62 7.43 -26.78 -23.19
CA GLY A 62 6.71 -27.59 -24.17
C GLY A 62 5.98 -28.79 -23.56
N PRO A 63 5.08 -29.43 -24.32
CA PRO A 63 4.19 -30.46 -23.80
C PRO A 63 4.87 -31.82 -23.75
N GLY A 64 4.73 -32.51 -22.62
CA GLY A 64 5.02 -33.94 -22.49
C GLY A 64 3.70 -34.71 -22.43
N ASP A 65 3.37 -35.37 -23.53
CA ASP A 65 2.37 -36.44 -23.59
C ASP A 65 3.00 -37.76 -23.13
N THR A 66 2.26 -38.55 -22.34
CA THR A 66 2.11 -40.01 -22.52
C THR A 66 1.23 -40.60 -21.42
N GLY A 67 0.30 -41.47 -21.83
CA GLY A 67 0.18 -42.80 -21.23
C GLY A 67 -0.80 -42.97 -20.08
N ARG A 68 -1.96 -43.53 -20.43
CA ARG A 68 -3.02 -44.09 -19.60
C ARG A 68 -2.53 -45.35 -18.84
N ASP A 69 -2.97 -45.57 -17.59
CA ASP A 69 -3.67 -46.80 -17.17
C ASP A 69 -4.14 -46.88 -15.69
N ALA A 70 -5.39 -47.33 -15.59
CA ALA A 70 -6.14 -48.09 -14.57
C ALA A 70 -5.90 -48.02 -13.04
N ARG A 71 -7.01 -47.66 -12.36
CA ARG A 71 -7.70 -48.32 -11.21
C ARG A 71 -6.88 -48.64 -9.93
N GLY A 72 -7.32 -48.05 -8.81
CA GLY A 72 -7.02 -48.60 -7.48
C GLY A 72 -7.23 -47.63 -6.32
N ASP A 73 -8.38 -47.77 -5.67
CA ASP A 73 -8.65 -47.54 -4.26
C ASP A 73 -8.88 -46.12 -3.67
N MET A 74 -10.06 -46.03 -3.05
CA MET A 74 -10.65 -44.88 -2.37
C MET A 74 -10.84 -45.26 -0.90
N ALA A 75 -9.98 -44.78 0.01
CA ALA A 75 -10.33 -44.40 1.38
C ALA A 75 -9.08 -43.97 2.16
N GLY A 76 -9.10 -42.77 2.73
CA GLY A 76 -8.06 -42.32 3.66
C GLY A 76 -7.69 -40.83 3.56
N ARG A 77 -8.68 -39.94 3.70
CA ARG A 77 -8.43 -38.50 3.80
C ARG A 77 -7.92 -38.16 5.21
N ALA A 78 -6.61 -37.90 5.31
CA ALA A 78 -6.04 -37.09 6.38
C ALA A 78 -5.12 -36.06 5.75
N ALA A 79 -5.48 -34.78 5.90
CA ALA A 79 -4.79 -33.64 5.36
C ALA A 79 -3.35 -33.55 5.88
N ARG A 80 -2.37 -33.93 5.06
CA ARG A 80 -0.96 -33.64 5.30
C ARG A 80 -0.60 -32.36 4.56
N HIS A 81 -0.63 -31.22 5.28
CA HIS A 81 0.08 -30.02 4.85
C HIS A 81 1.57 -30.27 4.96
N LEU A 82 2.12 -31.00 3.98
CA LEU A 82 3.56 -31.10 3.78
C LEU A 82 4.02 -29.74 3.24
N THR A 83 4.56 -28.91 4.14
CA THR A 83 5.41 -27.77 3.77
C THR A 83 6.63 -28.33 3.04
N ARG A 84 6.52 -28.49 1.72
CA ARG A 84 7.63 -28.86 0.86
C ARG A 84 8.67 -27.74 0.99
N ARG A 85 9.79 -28.01 1.69
CA ARG A 85 10.93 -27.11 1.74
C ARG A 85 11.38 -26.86 0.30
N ARG A 86 11.19 -25.63 -0.19
CA ARG A 86 11.72 -25.21 -1.49
C ARG A 86 13.25 -25.14 -1.39
N PRO A 87 14.00 -25.58 -2.41
CA PRO A 87 15.45 -25.37 -2.47
C PRO A 87 15.76 -23.87 -2.39
N ALA A 88 16.92 -23.52 -1.85
CA ALA A 88 17.38 -22.13 -1.76
C ALA A 88 17.43 -21.52 -3.17
N ARG A 89 16.50 -20.60 -3.45
CA ARG A 89 16.44 -19.87 -4.72
C ARG A 89 17.36 -18.65 -4.63
N GLY A 90 17.99 -18.28 -5.74
CA GLY A 90 18.69 -17.00 -5.89
C GLY A 90 17.75 -15.81 -5.66
N PRO A 91 18.24 -14.56 -5.74
CA PRO A 91 17.41 -13.39 -5.49
C PRO A 91 16.20 -13.39 -6.42
N ALA A 92 15.00 -13.19 -5.87
CA ALA A 92 13.79 -13.09 -6.68
C ALA A 92 13.70 -11.71 -7.34
N VAL A 93 13.23 -11.70 -8.59
CA VAL A 93 12.79 -10.48 -9.24
C VAL A 93 11.40 -10.16 -8.69
N VAL A 94 11.32 -9.06 -7.94
CA VAL A 94 10.08 -8.51 -7.41
C VAL A 94 9.82 -7.17 -8.08
N VAL A 95 8.64 -7.02 -8.67
CA VAL A 95 8.17 -5.73 -9.19
C VAL A 95 7.09 -5.23 -8.26
N VAL A 96 7.28 -4.03 -7.72
CA VAL A 96 6.30 -3.34 -6.89
C VAL A 96 5.79 -2.11 -7.64
N HIS A 97 4.49 -2.05 -7.84
CA HIS A 97 3.80 -0.92 -8.42
C HIS A 97 3.12 -0.08 -7.34
N LEU A 98 3.34 1.23 -7.37
CA LEU A 98 2.64 2.21 -6.54
C LEU A 98 1.52 2.86 -7.34
N LEU A 99 0.32 2.95 -6.77
CA LEU A 99 -0.78 3.72 -7.30
C LEU A 99 -1.00 4.92 -6.38
N ASP A 100 -1.01 6.12 -6.96
CA ASP A 100 -1.64 7.27 -6.32
C ASP A 100 -3.15 7.17 -6.56
N LEU A 101 -3.89 6.80 -5.53
CA LEU A 101 -5.33 6.69 -5.61
C LEU A 101 -5.96 8.08 -5.74
N ALA A 102 -5.40 9.15 -5.19
CA ALA A 102 -5.99 10.48 -5.29
C ALA A 102 -5.91 11.10 -6.69
N ASP A 103 -5.13 10.52 -7.61
CA ASP A 103 -4.98 11.01 -8.98
C ASP A 103 -6.36 11.13 -9.68
N PRO A 104 -6.76 12.33 -10.14
CA PRO A 104 -8.03 12.53 -10.83
C PRO A 104 -8.06 11.92 -12.23
N GLY A 105 -6.92 11.50 -12.78
CA GLY A 105 -6.82 10.85 -14.08
C GLY A 105 -7.36 9.42 -14.11
N TRP A 106 -7.73 8.84 -12.96
CA TRP A 106 -8.36 7.52 -12.91
C TRP A 106 -9.76 7.53 -13.52
N ASP A 107 -9.88 6.91 -14.70
CA ASP A 107 -11.16 6.52 -15.28
C ASP A 107 -11.71 5.28 -14.54
N LEU A 108 -12.78 5.49 -13.77
CA LEU A 108 -13.41 4.46 -12.96
C LEU A 108 -14.20 3.45 -13.80
N ASP A 109 -14.76 3.87 -14.92
CA ASP A 109 -15.51 2.99 -15.82
C ASP A 109 -14.54 2.06 -16.56
N ALA A 110 -13.44 2.60 -17.06
CA ALA A 110 -12.36 1.79 -17.65
C ALA A 110 -11.71 0.86 -16.61
N ALA A 111 -11.61 1.27 -15.34
CA ALA A 111 -11.17 0.39 -14.27
C ALA A 111 -12.19 -0.73 -14.01
N ALA A 112 -13.49 -0.45 -14.00
CA ALA A 112 -14.54 -1.45 -13.77
C ALA A 112 -14.66 -2.45 -14.93
N ALA A 113 -14.35 -2.02 -16.15
CA ALA A 113 -14.40 -2.84 -17.36
C ALA A 113 -13.40 -4.01 -17.34
N VAL A 114 -12.27 -3.89 -16.62
CA VAL A 114 -11.28 -4.97 -16.53
C VAL A 114 -11.56 -5.98 -15.41
N LEU A 115 -12.50 -5.70 -14.50
CA LEU A 115 -12.88 -6.61 -13.42
C LEU A 115 -13.85 -7.69 -13.90
N THR A 116 -13.93 -8.80 -13.17
CA THR A 116 -15.05 -9.75 -13.30
C THR A 116 -16.29 -9.23 -12.57
N ALA A 117 -17.46 -9.82 -12.84
CA ALA A 117 -18.70 -9.46 -12.16
C ALA A 117 -18.59 -9.60 -10.63
N ALA A 118 -18.02 -10.72 -10.15
CA ALA A 118 -17.82 -10.96 -8.72
C ALA A 118 -16.85 -9.95 -8.07
N GLU A 119 -15.83 -9.50 -8.80
CA GLU A 119 -14.91 -8.47 -8.30
C GLU A 119 -15.58 -7.10 -8.24
N ARG A 120 -16.38 -6.73 -9.25
CA ARG A 120 -17.17 -5.49 -9.23
C ARG A 120 -18.13 -5.47 -8.04
N GLU A 121 -18.88 -6.55 -7.85
CA GLU A 121 -19.80 -6.69 -6.72
C GLU A 121 -19.08 -6.54 -5.36
N ARG A 122 -17.86 -7.10 -5.25
CA ARG A 122 -17.05 -6.95 -4.04
C ARG A 122 -16.51 -5.53 -3.87
N ALA A 123 -16.16 -4.87 -4.97
CA ALA A 123 -15.69 -3.48 -4.96
C ALA A 123 -16.79 -2.52 -4.50
N GLU A 124 -18.06 -2.77 -4.83
CA GLU A 124 -19.20 -1.92 -4.45
C GLU A 124 -19.56 -1.91 -2.95
N ARG A 125 -18.88 -2.71 -2.13
CA ARG A 125 -19.19 -2.79 -0.69
C ARG A 125 -18.55 -1.64 0.08
N GLY A 126 -19.32 -1.00 0.95
CA GLY A 126 -18.85 0.05 1.88
C GLY A 126 -19.13 1.47 1.41
N VAL A 127 -18.41 2.45 1.96
CA VAL A 127 -18.53 3.87 1.62
C VAL A 127 -17.78 4.21 0.31
N PRO A 128 -18.09 5.33 -0.38
CA PRO A 128 -17.53 5.65 -1.70
C PRO A 128 -16.00 5.59 -1.79
N ALA A 129 -15.29 6.13 -0.79
CA ALA A 129 -13.82 6.06 -0.75
C ALA A 129 -13.29 4.62 -0.71
N VAL A 130 -13.97 3.73 0.04
CA VAL A 130 -13.62 2.31 0.12
C VAL A 130 -13.89 1.60 -1.20
N ARG A 131 -15.02 1.92 -1.85
CA ARG A 131 -15.39 1.34 -3.15
C ARG A 131 -14.37 1.70 -4.23
N ARG A 132 -14.07 2.99 -4.35
CA ARG A 132 -13.07 3.53 -5.29
C ARG A 132 -11.71 2.88 -5.08
N ARG A 133 -11.22 2.80 -3.84
CA ARG A 133 -9.95 2.12 -3.51
C ARG A 133 -9.96 0.65 -3.93
N ARG A 134 -11.01 -0.12 -3.59
CA ARG A 134 -11.10 -1.55 -3.94
C ARG A 134 -11.10 -1.76 -5.46
N LEU A 135 -11.85 -0.93 -6.19
CA LEU A 135 -11.90 -0.93 -7.64
C LEU A 135 -10.50 -0.70 -8.23
N LEU A 136 -9.84 0.39 -7.86
CA LEU A 136 -8.54 0.76 -8.43
C LEU A 136 -7.43 -0.23 -8.11
N VAL A 137 -7.37 -0.73 -6.87
CA VAL A 137 -6.38 -1.75 -6.47
C VAL A 137 -6.57 -3.03 -7.30
N ARG A 138 -7.82 -3.48 -7.47
CA ARG A 138 -8.10 -4.70 -8.23
C ARG A 138 -7.83 -4.53 -9.72
N ALA A 139 -8.19 -3.39 -10.28
CA ALA A 139 -7.90 -3.04 -11.67
C ALA A 139 -6.38 -2.94 -11.90
N GLY A 140 -5.65 -2.31 -10.99
CA GLY A 140 -4.19 -2.23 -11.00
C GLY A 140 -3.53 -3.60 -10.99
N LEU A 141 -3.97 -4.50 -10.09
CA LEU A 141 -3.49 -5.88 -10.05
C LEU A 141 -3.71 -6.61 -11.38
N ARG A 142 -4.90 -6.50 -11.98
CA ARG A 142 -5.20 -7.11 -13.28
C ARG A 142 -4.35 -6.55 -14.40
N ARG A 143 -4.11 -5.23 -14.43
CA ARG A 143 -3.28 -4.59 -15.45
C ARG A 143 -1.82 -5.02 -15.36
N VAL A 144 -1.25 -5.03 -14.15
CA VAL A 144 0.11 -5.52 -13.92
C VAL A 144 0.23 -6.98 -14.34
N LEU A 145 -0.71 -7.84 -13.94
CA LEU A 145 -0.70 -9.25 -14.32
C LEU A 145 -0.92 -9.48 -15.82
N GLY A 146 -1.76 -8.67 -16.46
CA GLY A 146 -1.95 -8.73 -17.91
C GLY A 146 -0.63 -8.50 -18.66
N GLY A 147 0.16 -7.53 -18.22
CA GLY A 147 1.51 -7.28 -18.75
C GLY A 147 2.47 -8.44 -18.50
N VAL A 148 2.47 -9.00 -17.29
CA VAL A 148 3.35 -10.14 -16.92
C VAL A 148 2.99 -11.42 -17.70
N LEU A 149 1.70 -11.67 -17.93
CA LEU A 149 1.21 -12.90 -18.56
C LEU A 149 1.00 -12.76 -20.07
N GLY A 150 1.11 -11.55 -20.63
CA GLY A 150 0.85 -11.30 -22.05
C GLY A 150 -0.62 -11.46 -22.46
N VAL A 151 -1.56 -11.24 -21.52
CA VAL A 151 -3.01 -11.36 -21.77
C VAL A 151 -3.74 -10.07 -21.45
N PRO A 152 -4.92 -9.81 -22.05
CA PRO A 152 -5.74 -8.67 -21.66
C PRO A 152 -6.04 -8.67 -20.14
N PRO A 153 -6.07 -7.52 -19.45
CA PRO A 153 -6.34 -7.47 -18.01
C PRO A 153 -7.63 -8.17 -17.57
N ALA A 154 -8.67 -8.11 -18.40
CA ALA A 154 -9.94 -8.80 -18.17
C ALA A 154 -9.83 -10.34 -18.27
N ALA A 155 -8.86 -10.83 -19.04
CA ALA A 155 -8.62 -12.26 -19.27
C ALA A 155 -7.64 -12.89 -18.27
N VAL A 156 -7.07 -12.11 -17.34
CA VAL A 156 -6.18 -12.64 -16.30
C VAL A 156 -6.92 -13.70 -15.47
N PRO A 157 -6.42 -14.94 -15.36
CA PRO A 157 -7.04 -16.04 -14.62
C PRO A 157 -6.78 -15.90 -13.11
N LEU A 158 -7.24 -14.78 -12.56
CA LEU A 158 -7.03 -14.38 -11.17
C LEU A 158 -8.13 -14.94 -10.28
N ARG A 159 -7.77 -15.74 -9.29
CA ARG A 159 -8.66 -16.21 -8.24
C ARG A 159 -8.28 -15.66 -6.86
N GLY A 160 -9.15 -15.86 -5.89
CA GLY A 160 -8.90 -15.53 -4.48
C GLY A 160 -8.84 -16.79 -3.62
N ASP A 161 -7.88 -16.85 -2.70
CA ASP A 161 -7.82 -17.84 -1.62
C ASP A 161 -7.69 -17.12 -0.29
N ARG A 162 -8.74 -17.15 0.55
CA ARG A 162 -8.78 -16.46 1.86
C ARG A 162 -8.34 -14.99 1.80
N GLY A 163 -8.68 -14.30 0.71
CA GLY A 163 -8.31 -12.90 0.47
C GLY A 163 -6.98 -12.69 -0.27
N ARG A 164 -6.20 -13.76 -0.51
CA ARG A 164 -4.95 -13.71 -1.28
C ARG A 164 -5.23 -13.88 -2.78
N PRO A 165 -4.71 -13.00 -3.65
CA PRO A 165 -4.75 -13.20 -5.09
C PRO A 165 -3.83 -14.34 -5.53
N LEU A 166 -4.29 -15.19 -6.44
CA LEU A 166 -3.54 -16.31 -7.01
C LEU A 166 -3.84 -16.45 -8.51
N VAL A 167 -2.85 -16.91 -9.27
CA VAL A 167 -2.96 -17.26 -10.69
C VAL A 167 -2.64 -18.74 -10.83
N ASP A 168 -3.56 -19.53 -11.36
CA ASP A 168 -3.35 -20.97 -11.53
C ASP A 168 -2.31 -21.27 -12.62
N GLY A 169 -1.52 -22.31 -12.40
CA GLY A 169 -0.46 -22.71 -13.33
C GLY A 169 0.77 -21.80 -13.36
N ALA A 170 0.79 -20.70 -12.60
CA ALA A 170 1.93 -19.79 -12.53
C ALA A 170 2.58 -19.79 -11.14
N ASP A 171 3.91 -19.91 -11.09
CA ASP A 171 4.68 -19.76 -9.85
C ASP A 171 4.89 -18.27 -9.52
N LEU A 172 3.78 -17.58 -9.20
CA LEU A 172 3.77 -16.15 -8.89
C LEU A 172 3.39 -15.87 -7.43
N GLY A 173 4.21 -15.07 -6.74
CA GLY A 173 3.85 -14.41 -5.51
C GLY A 173 3.14 -13.11 -5.79
N LEU A 174 1.92 -12.96 -5.25
CA LEU A 174 1.09 -11.77 -5.43
C LEU A 174 0.75 -11.16 -4.08
N SER A 175 0.83 -9.83 -3.99
CA SER A 175 0.36 -9.11 -2.81
C SER A 175 -0.12 -7.71 -3.19
N CYS A 176 -1.13 -7.21 -2.48
CA CYS A 176 -1.58 -5.84 -2.61
C CYS A 176 -1.83 -5.24 -1.23
N SER A 177 -1.66 -3.93 -1.12
CA SER A 177 -2.09 -3.17 0.05
C SER A 177 -2.58 -1.79 -0.36
N ALA A 178 -3.38 -1.16 0.49
CA ALA A 178 -3.79 0.21 0.30
C ALA A 178 -4.02 0.89 1.65
N GLY A 179 -3.47 2.09 1.80
CA GLY A 179 -3.50 2.88 3.02
C GLY A 179 -3.45 4.36 2.66
N GLY A 180 -4.35 5.16 3.25
CA GLY A 180 -4.57 6.54 2.82
C GLY A 180 -4.91 6.61 1.33
N ASP A 181 -4.21 7.48 0.61
CA ASP A 181 -4.33 7.67 -0.83
C ASP A 181 -3.37 6.80 -1.65
N LEU A 182 -2.63 5.88 -1.03
CA LEU A 182 -1.68 5.03 -1.73
C LEU A 182 -2.16 3.59 -1.81
N ALA A 183 -1.78 2.91 -2.88
CA ALA A 183 -1.84 1.46 -2.96
C ALA A 183 -0.59 0.85 -3.57
N LEU A 184 -0.27 -0.37 -3.15
CA LEU A 184 0.80 -1.19 -3.69
C LEU A 184 0.22 -2.43 -4.36
N VAL A 185 0.80 -2.79 -5.50
CA VAL A 185 0.59 -4.06 -6.20
C VAL A 185 1.96 -4.67 -6.44
N ALA A 186 2.23 -5.83 -5.85
CA ALA A 186 3.51 -6.51 -5.98
C ALA A 186 3.34 -7.88 -6.63
N VAL A 187 4.29 -8.19 -7.52
CA VAL A 187 4.39 -9.47 -8.23
C VAL A 187 5.83 -9.97 -8.13
N ALA A 188 5.99 -11.26 -7.83
CA ALA A 188 7.29 -11.92 -7.80
C ALA A 188 7.21 -13.27 -8.51
N ALA A 189 8.25 -13.61 -9.26
CA ALA A 189 8.41 -14.95 -9.80
C ALA A 189 9.07 -15.86 -8.77
N GLY A 190 8.44 -16.98 -8.46
CA GLY A 190 9.04 -18.03 -7.64
C GLY A 190 9.27 -17.69 -6.16
N ALA A 191 8.68 -16.61 -5.64
CA ALA A 191 8.80 -16.24 -4.23
C ALA A 191 7.41 -15.97 -3.64
N ARG A 192 7.22 -16.28 -2.36
CA ARG A 192 6.07 -15.75 -1.63
C ARG A 192 6.44 -14.36 -1.14
N ILE A 193 5.56 -13.41 -1.43
CA ILE A 193 5.73 -12.01 -1.05
C ILE A 193 4.50 -11.47 -0.34
N GLY A 194 4.72 -10.43 0.45
CA GLY A 194 3.68 -9.61 1.06
C GLY A 194 4.10 -8.15 1.06
N VAL A 195 3.18 -7.24 0.73
CA VAL A 195 3.42 -5.80 0.85
C VAL A 195 2.40 -5.15 1.77
N ASP A 196 2.83 -4.12 2.48
CA ASP A 196 1.93 -3.23 3.19
C ASP A 196 2.31 -1.77 3.03
N VAL A 197 1.33 -0.87 3.08
CA VAL A 197 1.49 0.58 3.07
C VAL A 197 0.47 1.20 4.01
N GLN A 198 0.90 2.14 4.85
CA GLN A 198 0.04 2.88 5.76
C GLN A 198 0.44 4.35 5.82
N PRO A 199 -0.55 5.27 5.91
CA PRO A 199 -0.25 6.66 6.26
C PRO A 199 0.31 6.70 7.68
N HIS A 200 1.28 7.57 7.92
CA HIS A 200 1.80 7.81 9.26
C HIS A 200 0.93 8.82 10.00
N ARG A 201 0.52 8.46 11.22
CA ARG A 201 -0.25 9.32 12.11
C ARG A 201 0.26 9.12 13.54
N ASP A 202 0.72 10.19 14.17
CA ASP A 202 1.30 10.15 15.51
C ASP A 202 0.34 9.57 16.55
N ALA A 203 -0.94 9.94 16.50
CA ALA A 203 -1.94 9.47 17.45
C ALA A 203 -2.15 7.94 17.38
N GLU A 204 -2.19 7.38 16.17
CA GLU A 204 -2.35 5.93 15.98
C GLU A 204 -1.08 5.19 16.41
N ALA A 205 0.09 5.71 16.04
CA ALA A 205 1.37 5.15 16.47
C ALA A 205 1.56 5.18 18.00
N ALA A 206 1.06 6.22 18.68
CA ALA A 206 1.15 6.34 20.13
C ALA A 206 0.22 5.36 20.86
N ALA A 207 -0.92 4.99 20.28
CA ALA A 207 -1.88 4.03 20.86
C ALA A 207 -1.45 2.56 20.70
N ALA A 208 -0.73 2.23 19.63
CA ALA A 208 -0.36 0.86 19.26
C ALA A 208 0.29 -0.01 20.35
N PRO A 209 1.17 0.50 21.25
CA PRO A 209 1.70 -0.31 22.36
C PRO A 209 0.60 -0.79 23.32
N ALA A 210 -0.34 0.09 23.66
CA ALA A 210 -1.44 -0.24 24.57
C ALA A 210 -2.45 -1.23 23.93
N GLU A 211 -2.55 -1.21 22.61
CA GLU A 211 -3.37 -2.16 21.83
C GLU A 211 -2.69 -3.53 21.62
N GLY A 212 -1.48 -3.72 22.14
CA GLY A 212 -0.77 -5.00 22.07
C GLY A 212 -0.19 -5.31 20.68
N TRP A 213 0.06 -4.29 19.85
CA TRP A 213 0.59 -4.50 18.50
C TRP A 213 2.09 -4.82 18.49
N LEU A 214 2.81 -4.30 19.48
CA LEU A 214 4.27 -4.40 19.58
C LEU A 214 4.67 -5.45 20.61
N ALA A 215 5.63 -6.29 20.22
CA ALA A 215 6.32 -7.18 21.12
C ALA A 215 7.16 -6.38 22.14
N PRO A 216 7.35 -6.88 23.38
CA PRO A 216 8.18 -6.20 24.38
C PRO A 216 9.59 -5.84 23.88
N ALA A 217 10.21 -6.72 23.08
CA ALA A 217 11.52 -6.46 22.49
C ALA A 217 11.52 -5.31 21.47
N GLU A 218 10.42 -5.11 20.74
CA GLU A 218 10.27 -3.97 19.82
C GLU A 218 10.09 -2.68 20.61
N GLN A 219 9.27 -2.70 21.68
CA GLN A 219 9.06 -1.54 22.54
C GLN A 219 10.38 -1.07 23.18
N ALA A 220 11.19 -1.99 23.68
CA ALA A 220 12.51 -1.69 24.25
C ALA A 220 13.43 -1.02 23.21
N ARG A 221 13.57 -1.61 22.02
CA ARG A 221 14.39 -1.04 20.92
C ARG A 221 13.88 0.32 20.45
N ILE A 222 12.56 0.51 20.38
CA ILE A 222 11.95 1.79 20.01
C ILE A 222 12.24 2.87 21.06
N ALA A 223 12.24 2.51 22.36
CA ALA A 223 12.55 3.46 23.44
C ALA A 223 13.99 4.01 23.35
N GLU A 224 14.92 3.23 22.81
CA GLU A 224 16.32 3.62 22.59
C GLU A 224 16.50 4.60 21.43
N LEU A 225 15.51 4.75 20.54
CA LEU A 225 15.58 5.67 19.41
C LEU A 225 15.43 7.13 19.86
N PRO A 226 15.98 8.10 19.08
CA PRO A 226 15.67 9.52 19.24
C PRO A 226 14.16 9.75 19.23
N ALA A 227 13.66 10.67 20.05
CA ALA A 227 12.23 10.91 20.24
C ALA A 227 11.44 11.06 18.92
N ALA A 228 11.99 11.82 17.97
CA ALA A 228 11.39 12.05 16.65
C ALA A 228 11.27 10.78 15.78
N SER A 229 12.07 9.73 16.06
CA SER A 229 12.09 8.48 15.29
C SER A 229 11.18 7.40 15.89
N ARG A 230 10.67 7.58 17.12
CA ARG A 230 9.93 6.55 17.84
C ARG A 230 8.58 6.22 17.19
N LEU A 231 7.73 7.21 16.96
CA LEU A 231 6.40 7.00 16.36
C LEU A 231 6.49 6.46 14.91
N PRO A 232 7.37 6.99 14.03
CA PRO A 232 7.62 6.37 12.73
C PRO A 232 8.10 4.91 12.84
N ALA A 233 8.91 4.58 13.85
CA ALA A 233 9.34 3.20 14.09
C ALA A 233 8.18 2.28 14.48
N VAL A 234 7.20 2.76 15.26
CA VAL A 234 5.97 2.00 15.55
C VAL A 234 5.20 1.69 14.27
N THR A 235 4.92 2.70 13.44
CA THR A 235 4.25 2.49 12.15
C THR A 235 5.05 1.56 11.24
N ARG A 236 6.38 1.67 11.24
CA ARG A 236 7.28 0.76 10.50
C ARG A 236 7.09 -0.69 10.96
N CYS A 237 7.13 -0.95 12.25
CA CYS A 237 6.92 -2.30 12.79
C CYS A 237 5.55 -2.84 12.36
N TRP A 238 4.50 -2.02 12.39
CA TRP A 238 3.17 -2.42 11.94
C TRP A 238 3.14 -2.83 10.45
N VAL A 239 3.65 -1.99 9.55
CA VAL A 239 3.66 -2.33 8.11
C VAL A 239 4.54 -3.55 7.82
N GLN A 240 5.63 -3.76 8.56
CA GLN A 240 6.47 -4.95 8.45
C GLN A 240 5.74 -6.22 8.90
N LYS A 241 4.99 -6.16 10.01
CA LYS A 241 4.15 -7.28 10.49
C LYS A 241 3.11 -7.67 9.46
N GLU A 242 2.37 -6.69 8.94
CA GLU A 242 1.34 -6.93 7.92
C GLU A 242 1.92 -7.51 6.63
N ALA A 243 3.07 -6.99 6.16
CA ALA A 243 3.78 -7.54 5.02
C ALA A 243 4.16 -9.01 5.25
N VAL A 244 4.72 -9.36 6.41
CA VAL A 244 5.07 -10.74 6.77
C VAL A 244 3.84 -11.65 6.83
N LEU A 245 2.74 -11.19 7.46
CA LEU A 245 1.49 -11.97 7.56
C LEU A 245 0.87 -12.22 6.18
N LYS A 246 0.97 -11.25 5.27
CA LYS A 246 0.56 -11.40 3.86
C LYS A 246 1.44 -12.38 3.09
N ALA A 247 2.77 -12.33 3.27
CA ALA A 247 3.70 -13.27 2.64
C ALA A 247 3.42 -14.72 3.09
N ARG A 248 3.10 -14.91 4.37
CA ARG A 248 2.74 -16.20 4.96
C ARG A 248 1.33 -16.67 4.55
N GLY A 249 0.45 -15.77 4.12
CA GLY A 249 -0.94 -16.06 3.81
C GLY A 249 -1.79 -16.41 5.04
N THR A 250 -1.33 -16.05 6.24
CA THR A 250 -2.03 -16.37 7.49
C THR A 250 -3.06 -15.31 7.87
N GLY A 251 -2.83 -14.05 7.48
CA GLY A 251 -3.58 -12.90 8.02
C GLY A 251 -3.36 -12.70 9.52
N ILE A 252 -4.07 -11.74 10.12
CA ILE A 252 -4.06 -11.48 11.57
C ILE A 252 -4.96 -12.49 12.29
N ARG A 253 -4.51 -13.75 12.39
CA ARG A 253 -5.19 -14.80 13.18
C ARG A 253 -4.62 -14.96 14.58
N ARG A 254 -3.46 -14.35 14.81
CA ARG A 254 -2.72 -14.34 16.07
C ARG A 254 -2.42 -12.89 16.44
N PRO A 255 -2.15 -12.59 17.72
CA PRO A 255 -1.73 -11.27 18.14
C PRO A 255 -0.57 -10.74 17.27
N PRO A 256 -0.62 -9.47 16.78
CA PRO A 256 0.46 -8.90 15.99
C PRO A 256 1.82 -8.90 16.71
N ALA A 257 1.81 -8.87 18.04
CA ALA A 257 3.00 -9.00 18.88
C ALA A 257 3.77 -10.34 18.68
N ASP A 258 3.12 -11.40 18.18
CA ASP A 258 3.77 -12.68 17.90
C ASP A 258 4.75 -12.61 16.71
N VAL A 259 4.64 -11.56 15.89
CA VAL A 259 5.53 -11.33 14.73
C VAL A 259 6.54 -10.25 15.11
N VAL A 260 7.70 -10.64 15.65
CA VAL A 260 8.73 -9.69 16.09
C VAL A 260 9.55 -9.19 14.90
N THR A 261 9.59 -7.88 14.70
CA THR A 261 10.26 -7.18 13.59
C THR A 261 11.59 -6.53 14.01
N PRO A 262 12.50 -6.21 13.08
CA PRO A 262 13.85 -5.75 13.42
C PRO A 262 13.95 -4.31 13.97
N VAL A 263 12.86 -3.52 14.05
CA VAL A 263 12.92 -2.07 14.36
C VAL A 263 14.03 -1.38 13.53
N ALA A 264 14.03 -1.62 12.23
CA ALA A 264 15.00 -1.13 11.26
C ALA A 264 14.36 -1.14 9.88
N ASP A 265 14.95 -0.46 8.90
CA ASP A 265 14.40 -0.43 7.53
C ASP A 265 14.44 -1.80 6.85
N SER A 266 15.34 -2.68 7.25
CA SER A 266 15.39 -4.05 6.74
C SER A 266 15.85 -5.05 7.80
N GLY A 267 15.61 -6.33 7.55
CA GLY A 267 16.06 -7.41 8.42
C GLY A 267 15.32 -8.72 8.16
N ARG A 268 15.30 -9.59 9.17
CA ARG A 268 14.70 -10.91 9.12
C ARG A 268 13.57 -11.03 10.14
N VAL A 269 12.49 -11.71 9.75
CA VAL A 269 11.39 -12.10 10.62
C VAL A 269 11.11 -13.58 10.41
N GLY A 270 11.77 -14.45 11.17
CA GLY A 270 11.76 -15.88 10.90
C GLY A 270 12.37 -16.20 9.52
N PRO A 271 11.65 -16.90 8.61
CA PRO A 271 12.14 -17.19 7.26
C PRO A 271 12.01 -16.00 6.29
N GLU A 272 11.24 -14.96 6.62
CA GLU A 272 11.04 -13.82 5.72
C GLU A 272 12.14 -12.76 5.83
N TRP A 273 12.57 -12.26 4.69
CA TRP A 273 13.31 -11.02 4.53
C TRP A 273 12.32 -9.87 4.46
N VAL A 274 12.60 -8.81 5.22
CA VAL A 274 11.75 -7.61 5.25
C VAL A 274 12.59 -6.41 4.85
N THR A 275 12.03 -5.52 4.04
CA THR A 275 12.65 -4.27 3.61
C THR A 275 11.62 -3.17 3.45
N ALA A 276 11.99 -1.95 3.82
CA ALA A 276 11.22 -0.75 3.55
C ALA A 276 11.13 -0.52 2.04
N LEU A 277 10.00 0.05 1.61
CA LEU A 277 9.74 0.44 0.24
C LEU A 277 9.72 1.97 0.12
N PRO A 278 10.34 2.56 -0.91
CA PRO A 278 10.23 3.99 -1.15
C PRO A 278 8.80 4.35 -1.56
N VAL A 279 8.16 5.22 -0.79
CA VAL A 279 6.81 5.77 -1.03
C VAL A 279 6.80 7.27 -0.71
N PRO A 280 5.81 8.03 -1.22
CA PRO A 280 5.65 9.44 -0.88
C PRO A 280 5.68 9.72 0.63
N ALA A 281 6.19 10.89 1.00
CA ALA A 281 6.28 11.33 2.38
C ALA A 281 4.91 11.28 3.09
N GLY A 282 4.93 11.00 4.40
CA GLY A 282 3.71 10.83 5.21
C GLY A 282 3.12 9.42 5.13
N SER A 283 3.75 8.48 4.44
CA SER A 283 3.42 7.05 4.48
C SER A 283 4.66 6.19 4.70
N LEU A 284 4.47 4.99 5.25
CA LEU A 284 5.49 3.95 5.33
C LEU A 284 5.00 2.69 4.63
N ALA A 285 5.93 1.96 4.03
CA ALA A 285 5.64 0.72 3.34
C ALA A 285 6.75 -0.31 3.53
N ALA A 286 6.38 -1.59 3.46
CA ALA A 286 7.31 -2.70 3.57
C ALA A 286 6.97 -3.81 2.57
N LEU A 287 8.02 -4.51 2.11
CA LEU A 287 7.97 -5.78 1.42
C LEU A 287 8.51 -6.86 2.36
N ALA A 288 7.82 -7.99 2.44
CA ALA A 288 8.31 -9.24 3.02
C ALA A 288 8.39 -10.31 1.93
N ALA A 289 9.45 -11.12 1.94
CA ALA A 289 9.65 -12.19 0.97
C ALA A 289 10.33 -13.42 1.61
N ASP A 290 10.03 -14.64 1.15
CA ASP A 290 10.71 -15.86 1.61
C ASP A 290 12.08 -16.11 0.98
N VAL A 291 12.58 -15.15 0.22
CA VAL A 291 13.92 -15.07 -0.36
C VAL A 291 14.47 -13.64 -0.22
N PRO A 292 15.79 -13.43 -0.27
CA PRO A 292 16.36 -12.09 -0.25
C PRO A 292 15.87 -11.28 -1.46
N VAL A 293 15.48 -10.04 -1.22
CA VAL A 293 15.12 -9.07 -2.27
C VAL A 293 15.92 -7.79 -2.02
N PRO A 294 17.16 -7.70 -2.55
CA PRO A 294 17.98 -6.51 -2.39
C PRO A 294 17.35 -5.34 -3.16
N ALA A 295 17.10 -4.23 -2.46
CA ALA A 295 16.62 -2.96 -3.01
C ALA A 295 15.42 -3.08 -3.98
N PRO A 296 14.23 -3.47 -3.50
CA PRO A 296 13.04 -3.50 -4.34
C PRO A 296 12.72 -2.11 -4.87
N GLY A 297 12.77 -1.95 -6.19
CA GLY A 297 12.28 -0.76 -6.86
C GLY A 297 10.77 -0.64 -6.74
N VAL A 298 10.28 0.59 -6.66
CA VAL A 298 8.85 0.91 -6.73
C VAL A 298 8.59 1.73 -7.99
N VAL A 299 7.68 1.26 -8.82
CA VAL A 299 7.34 1.89 -10.10
C VAL A 299 5.94 2.46 -10.02
N LEU A 300 5.77 3.73 -10.38
CA LEU A 300 4.44 4.33 -10.45
C LEU A 300 3.59 3.63 -11.51
N LEU A 301 2.37 3.24 -11.15
CA LEU A 301 1.34 2.77 -12.07
C LEU A 301 0.38 3.93 -12.37
N PRO A 302 0.46 4.54 -13.57
CA PRO A 302 -0.39 5.67 -13.90
C PRO A 302 -1.84 5.22 -14.17
N PRO A 303 -2.80 6.16 -14.21
CA PRO A 303 -4.21 5.87 -14.43
C PRO A 303 -4.58 5.00 -15.65
N GLY A 304 -3.77 5.04 -16.71
CA GLY A 304 -3.93 4.23 -17.93
C GLY A 304 -3.37 2.80 -17.84
N GLY A 305 -2.71 2.42 -16.74
CA GLY A 305 -2.01 1.15 -16.60
C GLY A 305 -0.51 1.23 -16.95
N PRO A 306 0.20 0.09 -16.91
CA PRO A 306 1.63 0.06 -17.21
C PRO A 306 1.84 0.45 -18.68
N ARG A 307 2.84 1.29 -18.94
CA ARG A 307 3.29 1.66 -20.29
C ARG A 307 4.31 0.68 -20.82
#